data_AF-A0A8B7E299-F1
#
_entry.id   AF-A0A8B7E299-F1
#
_cell.length_a   1.000
_cell.length_b   1.000
_cell.length_c   1.000
_cell.angle_alpha   90.00
_cell.angle_beta   90.00
_cell.angle_gamma   90.00
#
_symmetry.space_group_name_H-M   'P 1'
#
loop_
_entity.id
_entity.type
_entity.pdbx_description
1 polymer ?
#
loop_
_entity_poly.entity_id
_entity_poly.type
_entity_poly.pdbx_seq_one_letter_code
_entity_poly.pdbx_strand_id
1 'polypeptide(L)'
;MYECIDRLNVELQARTKPLKNILDMFECIQAKFLVSEHNNEEDLTLSIKKLTSFYDEISHDELIMEIQRLKRHLKAAGINLEVVKNWTALDILTFITEWEFTETLPMLSLTLRLFFPICVSVASCERSFSKLKLIKNYLQPTMGQSRLSDLAILYIESEFVKSIDFDNVIDKFASLKVRNGTF
;
A
#
# COMPACT_ATOMS: atom_id res chain seq x y z
N MET A 1 -12.68 26.09 15.28
CA MET A 1 -11.53 25.81 14.39
C MET A 1 -10.62 24.73 14.96
N TYR A 2 -10.27 24.78 16.26
CA TYR A 2 -9.50 23.72 16.95
C TYR A 2 -10.18 22.35 16.98
N GLU A 3 -11.49 22.26 17.28
CA GLU A 3 -12.21 20.97 17.27
C GLU A 3 -12.17 20.23 15.92
N CYS A 4 -12.13 20.95 14.81
CA CYS A 4 -12.05 20.37 13.48
C CYS A 4 -10.65 19.80 13.21
N ILE A 5 -9.62 20.46 13.72
CA ILE A 5 -8.22 20.02 13.62
C ILE A 5 -7.98 18.81 14.54
N ASP A 6 -8.53 18.84 15.76
CA ASP A 6 -8.44 17.72 16.70
C ASP A 6 -9.17 16.48 16.18
N ARG A 7 -10.38 16.64 15.65
CA ARG A 7 -11.13 15.53 15.05
C ARG A 7 -10.41 14.95 13.84
N LEU A 8 -9.76 15.80 13.04
CA LEU A 8 -8.94 15.37 11.91
C LEU A 8 -7.68 14.63 12.39
N ASN A 9 -7.04 15.09 13.46
CA ASN A 9 -5.88 14.43 14.05
C ASN A 9 -6.26 13.05 14.63
N VAL A 10 -7.40 12.95 15.32
CA VAL A 10 -7.94 11.69 15.84
C VAL A 10 -8.26 10.70 14.72
N GLU A 11 -8.89 11.16 13.64
CA GLU A 11 -9.18 10.32 12.46
C GLU A 11 -7.90 9.85 11.75
N LEU A 12 -6.90 10.73 11.61
CA LEU A 12 -5.60 10.34 11.06
C LEU A 12 -4.92 9.32 11.95
N GLN A 13 -4.84 9.56 13.26
CA GLN A 13 -4.25 8.61 14.20
C GLN A 13 -4.97 7.26 14.21
N ALA A 14 -6.31 7.25 14.14
CA ALA A 14 -7.11 6.04 14.05
C ALA A 14 -6.79 5.24 12.78
N ARG A 15 -6.58 5.91 11.64
CA ARG A 15 -6.22 5.28 10.35
C ARG A 15 -4.76 4.85 10.27
N THR A 16 -3.85 5.55 10.93
CA THR A 16 -2.43 5.17 10.97
C THR A 16 -2.17 4.00 11.93
N LYS A 17 -3.06 3.72 12.88
CA LYS A 17 -2.88 2.63 13.86
C LYS A 17 -2.85 1.23 13.22
N PRO A 18 -3.78 0.85 12.32
CA PRO A 18 -3.69 -0.41 11.56
C PRO A 18 -2.41 -0.51 10.71
N LEU A 19 -1.98 0.61 10.12
CA LEU A 19 -0.75 0.67 9.34
C LEU A 19 0.49 0.36 10.16
N LYS A 20 0.56 0.89 11.38
CA LYS A 20 1.63 0.54 12.33
C LYS A 20 1.61 -0.95 12.67
N ASN A 21 0.43 -1.51 12.92
CA ASN A 21 0.31 -2.94 13.21
C ASN A 21 0.81 -3.83 12.04
N ILE A 22 0.50 -3.45 10.80
CA ILE A 22 1.02 -4.15 9.60
C ILE A 22 2.54 -3.98 9.50
N LEU A 23 3.04 -2.77 9.74
CA LEU A 23 4.49 -2.50 9.70
C LEU A 23 5.25 -3.29 10.77
N ASP A 24 4.68 -3.42 11.97
CA ASP A 24 5.20 -4.21 13.08
C ASP A 24 5.15 -5.71 12.77
N MET A 25 4.13 -6.15 12.02
CA MET A 25 3.99 -7.54 11.58
C MET A 25 5.05 -7.94 10.55
N PHE A 26 5.34 -7.05 9.58
CA PHE A 26 6.35 -7.26 8.54
C PHE A 26 7.73 -6.67 8.91
N GLU A 27 7.95 -6.41 10.21
CA GLU A 27 9.18 -5.81 10.72
C GLU A 27 10.41 -6.66 10.40
N CYS A 28 10.25 -7.98 10.30
CA CYS A 28 11.31 -8.94 9.96
C CYS A 28 11.95 -8.75 8.57
N ILE A 29 11.25 -8.09 7.65
CA ILE A 29 11.73 -7.85 6.27
C ILE A 29 12.49 -6.52 6.17
N GLN A 30 12.35 -5.64 7.17
CA GLN A 30 13.04 -4.36 7.12
C GLN A 30 14.55 -4.58 7.20
N ALA A 31 15.30 -3.87 6.34
CA ALA A 31 16.73 -4.07 6.21
C ALA A 31 17.49 -3.88 7.53
N LYS A 32 16.98 -2.98 8.41
CA LYS A 32 17.50 -2.77 9.76
C LYS A 32 17.51 -4.03 10.64
N PHE A 33 16.55 -4.94 10.46
CA PHE A 33 16.44 -6.20 11.21
C PHE A 33 17.16 -7.36 10.54
N LEU A 34 17.16 -7.39 9.21
CA LEU A 34 17.87 -8.43 8.43
C LEU A 34 19.39 -8.38 8.60
N VAL A 35 19.93 -7.27 9.10
CA VAL A 35 21.36 -6.94 9.07
C VAL A 35 21.98 -6.82 10.47
N SER A 36 21.19 -6.66 11.54
CA SER A 36 21.80 -6.51 12.86
C SER A 36 22.58 -7.78 13.27
N GLU A 37 23.82 -7.57 13.72
CA GLU A 37 24.80 -8.64 13.87
C GLU A 37 24.76 -9.33 15.24
N HIS A 38 24.27 -8.71 16.33
CA HIS A 38 24.59 -9.25 17.67
C HIS A 38 23.54 -9.24 18.81
N ASN A 39 22.30 -8.73 18.68
CA ASN A 39 21.35 -8.76 19.83
C ASN A 39 19.84 -8.95 19.48
N ASN A 40 19.46 -9.15 18.21
CA ASN A 40 18.05 -9.15 17.80
C ASN A 40 17.53 -10.52 17.34
N GLU A 41 18.26 -11.62 17.53
CA GLU A 41 17.78 -12.93 17.03
C GLU A 41 16.50 -13.38 17.74
N GLU A 42 16.36 -13.10 19.05
CA GLU A 42 15.15 -13.40 19.81
C GLU A 42 13.94 -12.55 19.36
N ASP A 43 14.15 -11.25 19.15
CA ASP A 43 13.12 -10.34 18.66
C ASP A 43 12.70 -10.66 17.21
N LEU A 44 13.66 -11.02 16.35
CA LEU A 44 13.40 -11.47 14.99
C LEU A 44 12.61 -12.77 15.00
N THR A 45 12.99 -13.74 15.84
CA THR A 45 12.28 -15.01 16.02
C THR A 45 10.84 -14.76 16.49
N LEU A 46 10.64 -13.81 17.41
CA LEU A 46 9.31 -13.45 17.88
C LEU A 46 8.46 -12.80 16.77
N SER A 47 9.02 -11.89 15.98
CA SER A 47 8.32 -11.25 14.86
C SER A 47 8.00 -12.23 13.74
N ILE A 48 8.89 -13.18 13.45
CA ILE A 48 8.63 -14.25 12.48
C ILE A 48 7.54 -15.19 13.00
N LYS A 49 7.55 -15.56 14.29
CA LYS A 49 6.46 -16.35 14.91
C LYS A 49 5.10 -15.67 14.80
N LYS A 50 5.06 -14.35 15.04
CA LYS A 50 3.82 -13.56 14.83
C LYS A 50 3.38 -13.71 13.38
N LEU A 51 4.27 -13.51 12.41
CA LEU A 51 3.95 -13.57 11.00
C LEU A 51 3.49 -14.98 10.54
N THR A 52 4.17 -16.04 10.95
CA THR A 52 3.77 -17.44 10.69
C THR A 52 2.39 -17.76 11.28
N SER A 53 2.00 -17.15 12.41
CA SER A 53 0.65 -17.38 12.96
C SER A 53 -0.49 -16.78 12.12
N PHE A 54 -0.20 -15.83 11.24
CA PHE A 54 -1.18 -15.22 10.33
C PHE A 54 -1.12 -15.79 8.91
N TYR A 55 0.02 -16.34 8.50
CA TYR A 55 0.26 -16.90 7.18
C TYR A 55 0.86 -18.30 7.30
N ASP A 56 0.00 -19.33 7.16
CA ASP A 56 0.41 -20.74 7.23
C ASP A 56 1.42 -21.13 6.13
N GLU A 57 1.45 -20.38 5.02
CA GLU A 57 2.37 -20.56 3.90
C GLU A 57 3.81 -20.19 4.25
N ILE A 58 4.04 -19.43 5.33
CA ILE A 58 5.36 -18.90 5.68
C ILE A 58 6.00 -19.73 6.79
N SER A 59 6.91 -20.61 6.39
CA SER A 59 7.67 -21.44 7.32
C SER A 59 8.69 -20.61 8.11
N HIS A 60 8.54 -20.62 9.44
CA HIS A 60 9.41 -19.91 10.37
C HIS A 60 10.89 -20.31 10.22
N ASP A 61 11.15 -21.62 10.16
CA ASP A 61 12.52 -22.15 10.16
C ASP A 61 13.21 -21.91 8.81
N GLU A 62 12.46 -22.01 7.71
CA GLU A 62 12.99 -21.71 6.38
C GLU A 62 13.33 -20.22 6.24
N LEU A 63 12.46 -19.34 6.73
CA LEU A 63 12.71 -17.90 6.68
C LEU A 63 13.96 -17.51 7.49
N ILE A 64 14.16 -18.08 8.68
CA ILE A 64 15.38 -17.82 9.48
C ILE A 64 16.64 -18.27 8.73
N MET A 65 16.61 -19.47 8.15
CA MET A 65 17.73 -19.97 7.36
C MET A 65 18.01 -19.10 6.14
N GLU A 66 16.98 -18.62 5.46
CA GLU A 66 17.12 -17.73 4.31
C GLU A 66 17.66 -16.35 4.68
N ILE A 67 17.26 -15.78 5.82
CA ILE A 67 17.84 -14.52 6.31
C ILE A 67 19.34 -14.69 6.57
N GLN A 68 19.76 -15.81 7.15
CA GLN A 68 21.17 -16.11 7.32
C GLN A 68 21.90 -16.30 5.99
N ARG A 69 21.27 -16.94 4.99
CA ARG A 69 21.81 -17.07 3.63
C ARG A 69 21.95 -15.70 2.97
N LEU A 70 20.96 -14.82 3.07
CA LEU A 70 21.02 -13.45 2.56
C LEU A 70 22.24 -12.70 3.15
N LYS A 71 22.47 -12.77 4.47
CA LYS A 71 23.67 -12.19 5.09
C LYS A 71 24.97 -12.71 4.47
N ARG A 72 25.04 -14.01 4.14
CA ARG A 72 26.20 -14.61 3.47
C ARG A 72 26.35 -14.11 2.02
N HIS A 73 25.25 -14.02 1.27
CA HIS A 73 25.24 -13.48 -0.09
C HIS A 73 25.69 -12.02 -0.13
N LEU A 74 25.25 -11.19 0.83
CA LEU A 74 25.69 -9.80 0.97
C LEU A 74 27.20 -9.69 1.26
N LYS A 75 27.72 -10.53 2.16
CA LYS A 75 29.17 -10.60 2.45
C LYS A 75 29.97 -11.06 1.22
N ALA A 76 29.46 -12.04 0.47
CA ALA A 76 30.09 -12.53 -0.75
C ALA A 76 30.10 -11.50 -1.88
N ALA A 77 29.06 -10.67 -1.99
CA ALA A 77 28.97 -9.57 -2.94
C ALA A 77 29.86 -8.36 -2.56
N GLY A 78 30.53 -8.39 -1.39
CA GLY A 78 31.37 -7.29 -0.91
C GLY A 78 30.60 -6.05 -0.45
N ILE A 79 29.29 -6.17 -0.20
CA ILE A 79 28.44 -5.05 0.19
C ILE A 79 28.57 -4.83 1.69
N ASN A 80 28.93 -3.60 2.09
CA ASN A 80 29.04 -3.26 3.50
C ASN A 80 27.66 -3.26 4.17
N LEU A 81 27.56 -3.99 5.29
CA LEU A 81 26.33 -4.19 6.04
C LEU A 81 25.73 -2.85 6.53
N GLU A 82 26.55 -1.83 6.77
CA GLU A 82 26.08 -0.49 7.16
C GLU A 82 25.26 0.21 6.07
N VAL A 83 25.60 -0.04 4.79
CA VAL A 83 24.84 0.50 3.65
C VAL A 83 23.48 -0.21 3.57
N VAL A 84 23.47 -1.53 3.79
CA VAL A 84 22.27 -2.35 3.74
C VAL A 84 21.27 -1.96 4.84
N LYS A 85 21.71 -1.48 6.01
CA LYS A 85 20.78 -1.00 7.05
C LYS A 85 19.84 0.10 6.57
N ASN A 86 20.29 0.90 5.61
CA ASN A 86 19.53 2.01 5.04
C ASN A 86 18.69 1.61 3.82
N TRP A 87 18.76 0.35 3.39
CA TRP A 87 18.00 -0.15 2.26
C TRP A 87 16.51 -0.24 2.59
N THR A 88 15.70 0.04 1.58
CA THR A 88 14.27 -0.23 1.61
C THR A 88 14.01 -1.71 1.33
N ALA A 89 12.80 -2.18 1.66
CA ALA A 89 12.36 -3.52 1.27
C ALA A 89 12.44 -3.73 -0.25
N LEU A 90 12.28 -2.65 -1.04
CA LEU A 90 12.39 -2.69 -2.50
C LEU A 90 13.83 -2.96 -2.93
N ASP A 91 14.80 -2.30 -2.31
CA ASP A 91 16.23 -2.50 -2.62
C ASP A 91 16.67 -3.94 -2.33
N ILE A 92 16.11 -4.55 -1.28
CA ILE A 92 16.34 -5.98 -0.97
C ILE A 92 15.74 -6.86 -2.06
N LEU A 93 14.51 -6.57 -2.51
CA LEU A 93 13.88 -7.33 -3.59
C LEU A 93 14.67 -7.19 -4.89
N THR A 94 15.11 -5.98 -5.25
CA THR A 94 15.92 -5.75 -6.46
C THR A 94 17.22 -6.52 -6.39
N PHE A 95 17.89 -6.53 -5.24
CA PHE A 95 19.09 -7.34 -5.05
C PHE A 95 18.82 -8.84 -5.26
N ILE A 96 17.74 -9.37 -4.69
CA ILE A 96 17.38 -10.79 -4.87
C ILE A 96 17.10 -11.11 -6.35
N THR A 97 16.44 -10.20 -7.07
CA THR A 97 16.11 -10.41 -8.49
C THR A 97 17.30 -10.24 -9.42
N GLU A 98 18.16 -9.24 -9.19
CA GLU A 98 19.33 -8.95 -10.03
C GLU A 98 20.39 -10.04 -9.93
N TRP A 99 20.51 -10.66 -8.76
CA TRP A 99 21.46 -11.74 -8.50
C TRP A 99 20.87 -13.14 -8.66
N GLU A 100 19.63 -13.24 -9.19
CA GLU A 100 18.91 -14.51 -9.43
C GLU A 100 18.75 -15.39 -8.17
N PHE A 101 18.72 -14.79 -6.98
CA PHE A 101 18.57 -15.51 -5.70
C PHE A 101 17.14 -15.94 -5.39
N THR A 102 16.19 -15.73 -6.29
CA THR A 102 14.77 -16.07 -6.10
C THR A 102 14.55 -17.54 -5.73
N GLU A 103 15.29 -18.46 -6.36
CA GLU A 103 15.22 -19.90 -6.09
C GLU A 103 15.95 -20.29 -4.79
N THR A 104 16.94 -19.50 -4.38
CA THR A 104 17.73 -19.75 -3.16
C THR A 104 17.11 -19.17 -1.89
N LEU A 105 16.25 -18.16 -2.07
CA LEU A 105 15.54 -17.41 -1.02
C LEU A 105 14.02 -17.34 -1.32
N PRO A 106 13.35 -18.48 -1.53
CA PRO A 106 11.93 -18.51 -1.91
C PRO A 106 11.03 -17.90 -0.82
N MET A 107 11.28 -18.18 0.46
CA MET A 107 10.42 -17.74 1.55
C MET A 107 10.53 -16.22 1.79
N LEU A 108 11.73 -15.67 1.68
CA LEU A 108 11.96 -14.23 1.73
C LEU A 108 11.31 -13.53 0.55
N SER A 109 11.40 -14.12 -0.66
CA SER A 109 10.75 -13.58 -1.86
C SER A 109 9.22 -13.59 -1.73
N LEU A 110 8.64 -14.65 -1.18
CA LEU A 110 7.21 -14.78 -0.92
C LEU A 110 6.76 -13.70 0.08
N THR A 111 7.49 -13.57 1.19
CA THR A 111 7.15 -12.60 2.23
C THR A 111 7.22 -11.16 1.70
N LEU A 112 8.23 -10.83 0.88
CA LEU A 112 8.33 -9.54 0.18
C LEU A 112 7.17 -9.32 -0.79
N ARG A 113 6.80 -10.34 -1.57
CA ARG A 113 5.66 -10.27 -2.50
C ARG A 113 4.32 -10.11 -1.80
N LEU A 114 4.17 -10.57 -0.56
CA LEU A 114 2.98 -10.32 0.26
C LEU A 114 2.97 -8.89 0.82
N PHE A 115 4.14 -8.37 1.20
CA PHE A 115 4.27 -7.04 1.77
C PHE A 115 3.95 -5.90 0.78
N PHE A 116 4.48 -5.97 -0.46
CA PHE A 116 4.33 -4.86 -1.42
C PHE A 116 2.89 -4.53 -1.82
N PRO A 117 2.01 -5.49 -2.16
CA PRO A 117 0.61 -5.21 -2.46
C PRO A 117 -0.12 -4.54 -1.30
N ILE A 118 0.23 -4.90 -0.06
CA ILE A 118 -0.33 -4.26 1.12
C ILE A 118 0.10 -2.78 1.16
N CYS A 119 1.39 -2.49 1.01
CA CYS A 119 1.87 -1.10 0.96
C CYS A 119 1.24 -0.30 -0.19
N VAL A 120 1.14 -0.88 -1.38
CA VAL A 120 0.57 -0.24 -2.57
C VAL A 120 -0.92 0.03 -2.39
N SER A 121 -1.68 -0.95 -1.88
CA SER A 121 -3.11 -0.79 -1.61
C SER A 121 -3.37 0.32 -0.60
N VAL A 122 -2.58 0.41 0.46
CA VAL A 122 -2.74 1.47 1.46
C VAL A 122 -2.40 2.83 0.86
N ALA A 123 -1.28 2.98 0.15
CA ALA A 123 -0.93 4.23 -0.51
C ALA A 123 -2.00 4.67 -1.53
N SER A 124 -2.57 3.73 -2.28
CA SER A 124 -3.66 3.99 -3.22
C SER A 124 -4.95 4.44 -2.52
N CYS A 125 -5.33 3.75 -1.44
CA CYS A 125 -6.45 4.14 -0.59
C CYS A 125 -6.27 5.55 -0.03
N GLU A 126 -5.11 5.86 0.55
CA GLU A 126 -4.82 7.19 1.09
C GLU A 126 -4.88 8.28 0.02
N ARG A 127 -4.32 8.03 -1.16
CA ARG A 127 -4.39 8.93 -2.32
C ARG A 127 -5.84 9.18 -2.73
N SER A 128 -6.65 8.12 -2.82
CA SER A 128 -8.06 8.18 -3.19
C SER A 128 -8.89 8.94 -2.15
N PHE A 129 -8.67 8.69 -0.86
CA PHE A 129 -9.32 9.43 0.22
C PHE A 129 -8.89 10.90 0.28
N SER A 130 -7.62 11.21 -0.02
CA SER A 130 -7.13 12.59 -0.11
C SER A 130 -7.84 13.36 -1.24
N LYS A 131 -8.02 12.73 -2.41
CA LYS A 131 -8.80 13.30 -3.51
C LYS A 131 -10.28 13.45 -3.15
N LEU A 132 -10.89 12.45 -2.53
CA LEU A 132 -12.27 12.54 -2.03
C LEU A 132 -12.46 13.68 -1.02
N LYS A 133 -11.47 13.92 -0.15
CA LYS A 133 -11.50 15.05 0.79
C LYS A 133 -11.46 16.39 0.09
N LEU A 134 -10.63 16.54 -0.95
CA LEU A 134 -10.60 17.76 -1.78
C LEU A 134 -11.95 17.97 -2.47
N ILE A 135 -12.50 16.93 -3.09
CA ILE A 135 -13.82 16.97 -3.74
C ILE A 135 -14.90 17.36 -2.73
N LYS A 136 -14.94 16.68 -1.58
CA LYS A 136 -15.93 16.93 -0.52
C LYS A 136 -15.82 18.34 0.04
N ASN A 137 -14.63 18.82 0.39
CA ASN A 137 -14.46 20.13 1.02
C ASN A 137 -14.58 21.30 0.04
N TYR A 138 -14.12 21.14 -1.20
CA TYR A 138 -14.15 22.20 -2.21
C TYR A 138 -15.53 22.33 -2.87
N LEU A 139 -16.22 21.22 -3.13
CA LEU A 139 -17.52 21.23 -3.83
C LEU A 139 -18.72 21.23 -2.88
N GLN A 140 -18.55 21.01 -1.57
CA GLN A 140 -19.67 20.96 -0.60
C GLN A 140 -20.62 22.17 -0.59
N PRO A 141 -20.19 23.43 -0.75
CA PRO A 141 -21.17 24.52 -0.78
C PRO A 141 -22.09 24.47 -2.01
N THR A 142 -21.83 23.58 -2.99
CA THR A 142 -22.54 23.51 -4.29
C THR A 142 -22.99 22.12 -4.73
N MET A 143 -22.66 21.03 -4.03
CA MET A 143 -22.93 19.65 -4.47
C MET A 143 -23.59 18.78 -3.39
N GLY A 144 -24.74 18.16 -3.73
CA GLY A 144 -25.42 17.18 -2.88
C GLY A 144 -24.80 15.78 -2.93
N GLN A 145 -25.10 14.95 -1.92
CA GLN A 145 -24.49 13.62 -1.74
C GLN A 145 -24.75 12.65 -2.91
N SER A 146 -25.93 12.70 -3.54
CA SER A 146 -26.26 11.88 -4.71
C SER A 146 -25.32 12.15 -5.88
N ARG A 147 -25.16 13.43 -6.23
CA ARG A 147 -24.29 13.87 -7.33
C ARG A 147 -22.82 13.52 -7.10
N LEU A 148 -22.38 13.50 -5.85
CA LEU A 148 -21.03 13.05 -5.49
C LEU A 148 -20.84 11.54 -5.74
N SER A 149 -21.81 10.73 -5.33
CA SER A 149 -21.80 9.28 -5.58
C SER A 149 -21.79 8.96 -7.07
N ASP A 150 -22.62 9.64 -7.86
CA ASP A 150 -22.70 9.45 -9.32
C ASP A 150 -21.36 9.78 -10.01
N LEU A 151 -20.71 10.87 -9.58
CA LEU A 151 -19.38 11.24 -10.10
C LEU A 151 -18.28 10.28 -9.67
N ALA A 152 -18.36 9.71 -8.48
CA ALA A 152 -17.40 8.70 -8.03
C ALA A 152 -17.48 7.44 -8.91
N ILE A 153 -18.69 7.01 -9.28
CA ILE A 153 -18.90 5.89 -10.21
C ILE A 153 -18.29 6.20 -11.58
N LEU A 154 -18.55 7.39 -12.13
CA LEU A 154 -17.96 7.81 -13.40
C LEU A 154 -16.42 7.89 -13.37
N TYR A 155 -15.84 8.23 -12.22
CA TYR A 155 -14.39 8.28 -12.05
C TYR A 155 -13.76 6.88 -11.96
N ILE A 156 -14.41 5.95 -11.24
CA ILE A 156 -13.97 4.55 -11.15
C ILE A 156 -14.00 3.93 -12.55
N GLU A 157 -15.11 4.11 -13.27
CA GLU A 157 -15.29 3.63 -14.65
C GLU A 157 -14.73 4.62 -15.70
N SER A 158 -13.73 5.42 -15.34
CA SER A 158 -13.25 6.52 -16.21
C SER A 158 -12.69 6.03 -17.55
N GLU A 159 -12.18 4.81 -17.63
CA GLU A 159 -11.73 4.20 -18.88
C GLU A 159 -12.90 3.92 -19.82
N PHE A 160 -14.00 3.36 -19.29
CA PHE A 160 -15.24 3.17 -20.03
C PHE A 160 -15.87 4.51 -20.41
N VAL A 161 -15.92 5.47 -19.48
CA VAL A 161 -16.51 6.81 -19.72
C VAL A 161 -15.78 7.57 -20.82
N LYS A 162 -14.45 7.42 -20.95
CA LYS A 162 -13.68 8.00 -22.06
C LYS A 162 -14.04 7.43 -23.43
N SER A 163 -14.59 6.22 -23.48
CA SER A 163 -15.07 5.60 -24.73
C SER A 163 -16.47 6.07 -25.14
N ILE A 164 -17.19 6.75 -24.23
CA ILE A 164 -18.52 7.29 -24.50
C ILE A 164 -18.38 8.62 -25.24
N ASP A 165 -19.19 8.79 -26.29
CA ASP A 165 -19.31 10.06 -26.99
C ASP A 165 -20.17 11.04 -26.16
N PHE A 166 -19.52 12.04 -25.57
CA PHE A 166 -20.17 13.05 -24.76
C PHE A 166 -21.12 13.94 -25.56
N ASP A 167 -20.88 14.17 -26.85
CA ASP A 167 -21.73 15.03 -27.67
C ASP A 167 -23.10 14.37 -27.85
N ASN A 168 -23.11 13.08 -28.15
CA ASN A 168 -24.33 12.26 -28.19
C ASN A 168 -25.09 12.22 -26.84
N VAL A 169 -24.37 12.19 -25.72
CA VAL A 169 -24.99 12.21 -24.38
C VAL A 169 -25.60 13.59 -24.10
N ILE A 170 -24.95 14.68 -24.48
CA ILE A 170 -25.45 16.05 -24.33
C ILE A 170 -26.72 16.24 -25.16
N ASP A 171 -26.72 15.80 -26.43
CA ASP A 171 -27.88 15.89 -27.31
C ASP A 171 -29.08 15.07 -26.80
N LYS A 172 -28.81 13.87 -26.30
CA LYS A 172 -29.83 13.02 -25.68
C LYS A 172 -30.37 13.63 -24.38
N PHE A 173 -29.51 14.22 -23.56
CA PHE A 173 -29.95 14.93 -22.36
C PHE A 173 -30.76 16.19 -22.70
N ALA A 174 -30.35 16.95 -23.71
CA ALA A 174 -31.04 18.14 -24.18
C ALA A 174 -32.44 17.79 -24.71
N SER A 175 -32.56 16.76 -25.55
CA SER A 175 -33.86 16.29 -26.07
C SER A 175 -34.82 15.80 -24.99
N LEU A 176 -34.32 15.15 -23.93
CA LEU A 176 -35.13 14.76 -22.77
C LEU A 176 -35.56 15.96 -21.90
N LYS A 177 -34.79 17.05 -21.91
CA LYS A 177 -35.05 18.26 -21.12
C LYS A 177 -35.91 19.30 -21.85
N VAL A 178 -36.25 19.08 -23.12
CA VAL A 178 -37.27 19.87 -23.83
C VAL A 178 -38.62 19.56 -23.19
N ARG A 179 -38.90 20.28 -22.11
CA ARG A 179 -40.23 20.41 -21.54
C ARG A 179 -41.10 21.04 -22.63
N ASN A 180 -42.12 20.31 -23.07
CA ASN A 180 -43.22 20.78 -23.92
C ASN A 180 -43.71 22.15 -23.45
N GLY A 181 -43.14 23.22 -23.99
CA GLY A 181 -43.64 24.58 -23.89
C GLY A 181 -44.59 24.79 -25.03
N THR A 182 -45.79 24.23 -24.94
CA THR A 182 -46.92 24.62 -25.78
C THR A 182 -47.27 26.06 -25.41
N PHE A 183 -47.00 26.99 -26.33
CA PHE A 183 -47.74 28.25 -26.44
C PHE A 183 -48.91 28.05 -27.40
#